data_AF-A0A7X2MI97-F1
#
_entry.id   AF-A0A7X2MI97-F1
#
_cell.length_a   1.000
_cell.length_b   1.000
_cell.length_c   1.000
_cell.angle_alpha   90.00
_cell.angle_beta   90.00
_cell.angle_gamma   90.00
#
_symmetry.space_group_name_H-M   'P 1'
#
loop_
_entity.id
_entity.type
_entity.pdbx_description
1 polymer ?
#
loop_
_entity_poly.entity_id
_entity_poly.type
_entity_poly.pdbx_seq_one_letter_code
_entity_poly.pdbx_strand_id
1 'polypeptide(L)'
;MLRNQERMKHALIEWAIKEGMLGDAHFYTRKEWNERKEEVHDDALMVMVIDGSGLWNLVNTGCDTTEFEDLIESFGFWYELGYSWSIGFYPTDNYDYRRLNGTYASKLCDPRWKRKASLVKDVAGHECQDCGAKGYLEAHHCYYTTISQGYEPWEYPLSAFRALCSDCHRTRPVPEIRMRAFLARLTQSQLAGLINGLDNGFNRFEADTFIQFMQKATFQKKPMDEALLLLKKNTDIYD
;
A
#
# COMPACT_ATOMS: atom_id res chain seq x y z
N MET A 1 -19.52 -11.49 6.57
CA MET A 1 -18.39 -12.36 6.18
C MET A 1 -18.18 -12.34 4.67
N LEU A 2 -19.01 -12.96 3.82
CA LEU A 2 -18.78 -13.04 2.35
C LEU A 2 -18.49 -11.69 1.68
N ARG A 3 -19.22 -10.63 2.03
CA ARG A 3 -18.92 -9.27 1.53
C ARG A 3 -17.56 -8.74 1.96
N ASN A 4 -17.08 -9.09 3.15
CA ASN A 4 -15.72 -8.73 3.59
C ASN A 4 -14.67 -9.55 2.85
N GLN A 5 -14.94 -10.82 2.57
CA GLN A 5 -14.07 -11.69 1.77
C GLN A 5 -13.83 -11.10 0.38
N GLU A 6 -14.89 -10.66 -0.30
CA GLU A 6 -14.76 -10.00 -1.61
C GLU A 6 -13.96 -8.69 -1.53
N ARG A 7 -14.24 -7.84 -0.53
CA ARG A 7 -13.46 -6.59 -0.34
C ARG A 7 -11.98 -6.87 -0.02
N MET A 8 -11.71 -7.89 0.79
CA MET A 8 -10.34 -8.33 1.09
C MET A 8 -9.64 -8.78 -0.19
N LYS A 9 -10.28 -9.63 -0.99
CA LYS A 9 -9.75 -10.06 -2.29
C LYS A 9 -9.40 -8.85 -3.17
N HIS A 10 -10.30 -7.88 -3.29
CA HIS A 10 -10.03 -6.67 -4.05
C HIS A 10 -8.88 -5.85 -3.48
N ALA A 11 -8.84 -5.65 -2.16
CA ALA A 11 -7.79 -4.88 -1.49
C ALA A 11 -6.41 -5.55 -1.65
N LEU A 12 -6.33 -6.89 -1.55
CA LEU A 12 -5.11 -7.65 -1.76
C LEU A 12 -4.62 -7.56 -3.21
N ILE A 13 -5.53 -7.64 -4.19
CA ILE A 13 -5.17 -7.47 -5.61
C ILE A 13 -4.67 -6.05 -5.88
N GLU A 14 -5.39 -5.02 -5.42
CA GLU A 14 -5.00 -3.62 -5.60
C GLU A 14 -3.64 -3.34 -4.94
N TRP A 15 -3.42 -3.84 -3.72
CA TRP A 15 -2.16 -3.71 -3.02
C TRP A 15 -1.02 -4.45 -3.74
N ALA A 16 -1.22 -5.71 -4.15
CA ALA A 16 -0.20 -6.46 -4.87
C ALA A 16 0.15 -5.85 -6.24
N ILE A 17 -0.81 -5.21 -6.93
CA ILE A 17 -0.54 -4.44 -8.14
C ILE A 17 0.32 -3.21 -7.81
N LYS A 18 -0.05 -2.46 -6.78
CA LYS A 18 0.66 -1.26 -6.34
C LYS A 18 2.12 -1.57 -5.97
N GLU A 19 2.35 -2.68 -5.27
CA GLU A 19 3.70 -3.12 -4.88
C GLU A 19 4.45 -3.85 -6.02
N GLY A 20 3.85 -4.00 -7.21
CA GLY A 20 4.47 -4.72 -8.33
C GLY A 20 4.63 -6.22 -8.09
N MET A 21 3.89 -6.79 -7.13
CA MET A 21 4.03 -8.18 -6.69
C MET A 21 2.96 -9.13 -7.27
N LEU A 22 1.89 -8.64 -7.89
CA LEU A 22 0.76 -9.49 -8.29
C LEU A 22 1.16 -10.66 -9.22
N GLY A 23 1.99 -10.40 -10.24
CA GLY A 23 2.41 -11.43 -11.20
C GLY A 23 1.23 -12.20 -11.81
N ASP A 24 1.29 -13.52 -11.75
CA ASP A 24 0.22 -14.45 -12.16
C ASP A 24 -0.70 -14.89 -10.99
N ALA A 25 -0.58 -14.23 -9.83
CA ALA A 25 -1.33 -14.63 -8.67
C ALA A 25 -2.84 -14.46 -8.89
N HIS A 26 -3.59 -15.46 -8.47
CA HIS A 26 -5.03 -15.49 -8.64
C HIS A 26 -5.70 -16.27 -7.51
N PHE A 27 -6.99 -16.03 -7.36
CA PHE A 27 -7.79 -16.63 -6.30
C PHE A 27 -8.69 -17.72 -6.85
N TYR A 28 -8.72 -18.84 -6.13
CA TYR A 28 -9.74 -19.87 -6.22
C TYR A 28 -10.76 -19.69 -5.09
N THR A 29 -12.03 -19.87 -5.42
CA THR A 29 -13.07 -20.13 -4.41
C THR A 29 -12.83 -21.51 -3.79
N ARG A 30 -13.37 -21.76 -2.59
CA ARG A 30 -13.31 -23.10 -1.96
C ARG A 30 -13.78 -24.21 -2.91
N LYS A 31 -14.85 -23.96 -3.67
CA LYS A 31 -15.40 -24.94 -4.60
C LYS A 31 -14.37 -25.29 -5.68
N GLU A 32 -13.81 -24.29 -6.35
CA GLU A 32 -12.82 -24.50 -7.42
C GLU A 32 -11.54 -25.16 -6.88
N TRP A 33 -11.13 -24.83 -5.65
CA TRP A 33 -9.97 -25.45 -5.01
C TRP A 33 -10.22 -26.94 -4.72
N ASN A 34 -11.36 -27.28 -4.12
CA ASN A 34 -11.68 -28.67 -3.77
C ASN A 34 -11.86 -29.55 -5.03
N GLU A 35 -12.26 -28.98 -6.16
CA GLU A 35 -12.32 -29.68 -7.46
C GLU A 35 -10.92 -30.10 -7.96
N ARG A 36 -9.86 -29.42 -7.54
CA ARG A 36 -8.46 -29.77 -7.87
C ARG A 36 -7.96 -30.98 -7.08
N LYS A 37 -8.60 -31.31 -5.95
CA LYS A 37 -8.22 -32.42 -5.04
C LYS A 37 -6.78 -32.31 -4.52
N GLU A 38 -6.38 -31.10 -4.16
CA GLU A 38 -5.13 -30.84 -3.43
C GLU A 38 -5.22 -31.42 -2.00
N GLU A 39 -4.10 -31.55 -1.29
CA GLU A 39 -4.08 -32.14 0.06
C GLU A 39 -4.25 -31.11 1.20
N VAL A 40 -4.22 -29.82 0.87
CA VAL A 40 -4.24 -28.71 1.83
C VAL A 40 -5.31 -27.69 1.47
N HIS A 41 -5.75 -26.91 2.47
CA HIS A 41 -6.74 -25.82 2.33
C HIS A 41 -8.16 -26.22 1.92
N ASP A 42 -8.57 -27.48 2.12
CA ASP A 42 -9.93 -27.98 1.80
C ASP A 42 -11.06 -27.19 2.46
N ASP A 43 -10.76 -26.56 3.60
CA ASP A 43 -11.66 -25.75 4.42
C ASP A 43 -11.32 -24.25 4.38
N ALA A 44 -10.37 -23.80 3.55
CA ALA A 44 -10.15 -22.37 3.34
C ALA A 44 -11.37 -21.73 2.65
N LEU A 45 -11.72 -20.47 2.97
CA LEU A 45 -12.82 -19.77 2.30
C LEU A 45 -12.48 -19.42 0.84
N MET A 46 -11.19 -19.21 0.59
CA MET A 46 -10.57 -18.94 -0.69
C MET A 46 -9.09 -19.30 -0.59
N VAL A 47 -8.48 -19.64 -1.71
CA VAL A 47 -7.05 -19.93 -1.80
C VAL A 47 -6.44 -19.03 -2.86
N MET A 48 -5.30 -18.41 -2.55
CA MET A 48 -4.51 -17.65 -3.51
C MET A 48 -3.30 -18.47 -3.94
N VAL A 49 -3.14 -18.66 -5.24
CA VAL A 49 -1.92 -19.24 -5.81
C VAL A 49 -0.95 -18.11 -6.16
N ILE A 50 0.32 -18.28 -5.84
CA ILE A 50 1.34 -17.22 -5.86
C ILE A 50 2.65 -17.60 -6.58
N ASP A 51 2.74 -18.75 -7.24
CA ASP A 51 3.99 -19.34 -7.77
C ASP A 51 4.83 -18.38 -8.65
N GLY A 52 4.20 -17.68 -9.60
CA GLY A 52 4.87 -16.72 -10.48
C GLY A 52 4.76 -15.27 -10.00
N SER A 53 4.43 -15.04 -8.73
CA SER A 53 4.20 -13.70 -8.17
C SER A 53 5.30 -13.29 -7.19
N GLY A 54 5.48 -11.97 -7.03
CA GLY A 54 6.40 -11.43 -6.02
C GLY A 54 5.97 -11.77 -4.58
N LEU A 55 4.69 -12.13 -4.38
CA LEU A 55 4.16 -12.60 -3.10
C LEU A 55 4.81 -13.91 -2.66
N TRP A 56 5.26 -14.75 -3.59
CA TRP A 56 6.02 -15.96 -3.23
C TRP A 56 7.26 -15.59 -2.41
N ASN A 57 8.03 -14.60 -2.87
CA ASN A 57 9.22 -14.19 -2.16
C ASN A 57 8.85 -13.59 -0.79
N LEU A 58 7.83 -12.73 -0.75
CA LEU A 58 7.35 -12.08 0.47
C LEU A 58 7.07 -13.10 1.59
N VAL A 59 6.34 -14.18 1.31
CA VAL A 59 5.90 -15.13 2.36
C VAL A 59 6.86 -16.30 2.59
N ASN A 60 7.80 -16.58 1.68
CA ASN A 60 8.69 -17.74 1.80
C ASN A 60 10.14 -17.41 2.23
N THR A 61 10.60 -16.15 2.16
CA THR A 61 12.03 -15.83 2.39
C THR A 61 12.32 -14.98 3.62
N GLY A 62 11.35 -14.85 4.53
CA GLY A 62 11.51 -14.10 5.78
C GLY A 62 11.51 -12.58 5.58
N CYS A 63 10.87 -12.11 4.50
CA CYS A 63 10.56 -10.70 4.33
C CYS A 63 9.57 -10.20 5.40
N ASP A 64 9.49 -8.89 5.59
CA ASP A 64 8.50 -8.28 6.47
C ASP A 64 7.09 -8.40 5.88
N THR A 65 6.24 -9.19 6.54
CA THR A 65 4.85 -9.46 6.15
C THR A 65 3.84 -8.57 6.89
N THR A 66 4.29 -7.61 7.71
CA THR A 66 3.43 -6.81 8.61
C THR A 66 2.25 -6.17 7.86
N GLU A 67 2.49 -5.54 6.71
CA GLU A 67 1.42 -4.92 5.93
C GLU A 67 0.44 -5.93 5.32
N PHE A 68 0.96 -7.07 4.84
CA PHE A 68 0.14 -8.13 4.25
C PHE A 68 -0.79 -8.74 5.31
N GLU A 69 -0.26 -9.05 6.49
CA GLU A 69 -0.99 -9.56 7.64
C GLU A 69 -2.06 -8.57 8.11
N ASP A 70 -1.67 -7.33 8.40
CA ASP A 70 -2.58 -6.28 8.85
C ASP A 70 -3.70 -6.01 7.83
N LEU A 71 -3.41 -6.07 6.53
CA LEU A 71 -4.43 -5.91 5.50
C LEU A 71 -5.47 -7.04 5.56
N ILE A 72 -5.05 -8.30 5.72
CA ILE A 72 -5.94 -9.46 5.81
C ILE A 72 -6.80 -9.38 7.08
N GLU A 73 -6.17 -9.09 8.23
CA GLU A 73 -6.85 -8.96 9.53
C GLU A 73 -7.88 -7.84 9.55
N SER A 74 -7.65 -6.78 8.78
CA SER A 74 -8.56 -5.64 8.68
C SER A 74 -9.96 -6.02 8.20
N PHE A 75 -10.05 -7.07 7.39
CA PHE A 75 -11.32 -7.60 6.89
C PHE A 75 -11.91 -8.71 7.78
N GLY A 76 -11.19 -9.12 8.82
CA GLY A 76 -11.59 -10.18 9.75
C GLY A 76 -11.22 -11.57 9.27
N PHE A 77 -10.05 -11.71 8.66
CA PHE A 77 -9.50 -12.99 8.25
C PHE A 77 -8.09 -13.16 8.77
N TRP A 78 -7.59 -14.37 8.73
CA TRP A 78 -6.18 -14.73 8.86
C TRP A 78 -5.81 -15.66 7.71
N TYR A 79 -4.53 -15.92 7.51
CA TYR A 79 -4.07 -16.80 6.43
C TYR A 79 -3.12 -17.88 6.93
N GLU A 80 -3.03 -18.94 6.15
CA GLU A 80 -2.17 -20.08 6.39
C GLU A 80 -1.46 -20.43 5.08
N LEU A 81 -0.15 -20.67 5.15
CA LEU A 81 0.61 -21.17 4.00
C LEU A 81 0.47 -22.69 3.93
N GLY A 82 0.03 -23.20 2.79
CA GLY A 82 -0.03 -24.64 2.53
C GLY A 82 1.24 -25.10 1.84
N TYR A 83 1.18 -25.22 0.51
CA TYR A 83 2.38 -25.31 -0.30
C TYR A 83 3.09 -23.95 -0.36
N SER A 84 4.37 -23.92 -0.75
CA SER A 84 5.11 -22.66 -0.94
C SER A 84 4.46 -21.72 -1.97
N TRP A 85 3.55 -22.25 -2.80
CA TRP A 85 2.83 -21.52 -3.84
C TRP A 85 1.34 -21.30 -3.52
N SER A 86 0.83 -21.65 -2.34
CA SER A 86 -0.58 -21.53 -2.00
C SER A 86 -0.84 -20.94 -0.61
N ILE A 87 -1.74 -19.95 -0.55
CA ILE A 87 -2.19 -19.31 0.69
C ILE A 87 -3.69 -19.53 0.88
N GLY A 88 -4.08 -20.19 1.96
CA GLY A 88 -5.49 -20.33 2.37
C GLY A 88 -5.93 -19.19 3.29
N PHE A 89 -7.15 -18.69 3.11
CA PHE A 89 -7.72 -17.62 3.96
C PHE A 89 -8.89 -18.13 4.79
N TYR A 90 -8.90 -17.75 6.06
CA TYR A 90 -9.80 -18.29 7.08
C TYR A 90 -10.43 -17.16 7.91
N PRO A 91 -11.68 -17.33 8.38
CA PRO A 91 -12.33 -16.30 9.19
C PRO A 91 -11.68 -16.20 10.57
N THR A 92 -11.51 -14.97 11.06
CA THR A 92 -11.09 -14.75 12.45
C THR A 92 -12.26 -14.99 13.40
N ASP A 93 -12.02 -15.78 14.44
CA ASP A 93 -13.02 -16.06 15.47
C ASP A 93 -13.52 -14.78 16.14
N ASN A 94 -14.84 -14.72 16.37
CA ASN A 94 -15.52 -13.60 17.03
C ASN A 94 -15.35 -12.23 16.34
N TYR A 95 -14.99 -12.17 15.06
CA TYR A 95 -14.93 -10.92 14.32
C TYR A 95 -16.34 -10.37 14.01
N ASP A 96 -16.56 -9.07 14.25
CA ASP A 96 -17.80 -8.41 13.86
C ASP A 96 -17.79 -7.96 12.39
N TYR A 97 -18.37 -8.81 11.54
CA TYR A 97 -18.50 -8.54 10.10
C TYR A 97 -19.62 -7.56 9.73
N ARG A 98 -20.32 -6.94 10.69
CA ARG A 98 -21.33 -5.93 10.40
C ARG A 98 -20.66 -4.64 9.96
N ARG A 99 -21.30 -3.96 9.02
CA ARG A 99 -20.90 -2.63 8.55
C ARG A 99 -21.25 -1.60 9.61
N LEU A 100 -20.35 -0.63 9.82
CA LEU A 100 -20.67 0.50 10.66
C LEU A 100 -21.52 1.51 9.89
N ASN A 101 -22.65 1.85 10.47
CA ASN A 101 -23.46 2.99 10.07
C ASN A 101 -23.08 4.20 10.94
N GLY A 102 -23.11 5.40 10.36
CA GLY A 102 -22.78 6.64 11.07
C GLY A 102 -21.87 7.55 10.27
N THR A 103 -21.42 8.63 10.93
CA THR A 103 -20.48 9.57 10.33
C THR A 103 -19.08 8.95 10.27
N TYR A 104 -18.22 9.47 9.41
CA TYR A 104 -16.82 9.04 9.39
C TYR A 104 -16.17 9.18 10.78
N ALA A 105 -16.43 10.29 11.48
CA ALA A 105 -15.95 10.52 12.85
C ALA A 105 -16.38 9.42 13.84
N SER A 106 -17.61 8.90 13.74
CA SER A 106 -18.04 7.80 14.63
C SER A 106 -17.29 6.51 14.35
N LYS A 107 -16.92 6.25 13.09
CA LYS A 107 -16.12 5.07 12.71
C LYS A 107 -14.70 5.12 13.27
N LEU A 108 -14.14 6.32 13.46
CA LEU A 108 -12.82 6.49 14.09
C LEU A 108 -12.82 6.15 15.60
N CYS A 109 -13.99 5.92 16.21
CA CYS A 109 -14.06 5.42 17.58
C CYS A 109 -13.96 3.88 17.66
N ASP A 110 -14.08 3.17 16.52
CA ASP A 110 -14.08 1.71 16.47
C ASP A 110 -12.72 1.13 16.90
N PRO A 111 -12.71 0.04 17.68
CA PRO A 111 -11.47 -0.62 18.10
C PRO A 111 -10.55 -1.03 16.94
N ARG A 112 -11.09 -1.42 15.79
CA ARG A 112 -10.30 -1.79 14.60
C ARG A 112 -9.56 -0.59 14.03
N TRP A 113 -10.21 0.57 13.95
CA TRP A 113 -9.54 1.81 13.59
C TRP A 113 -8.44 2.18 14.59
N LYS A 114 -8.75 2.12 15.89
CA LYS A 114 -7.76 2.46 16.93
C LYS A 114 -6.52 1.59 16.86
N ARG A 115 -6.69 0.28 16.59
CA ARG A 115 -5.56 -0.64 16.36
C ARG A 115 -4.75 -0.26 15.12
N LYS A 116 -5.42 -0.07 13.96
CA LYS A 116 -4.75 0.38 12.73
C LYS A 116 -3.96 1.67 12.95
N ALA A 117 -4.59 2.67 13.55
CA ALA A 117 -3.99 3.97 13.80
C ALA A 117 -2.81 3.88 14.78
N SER A 118 -2.81 2.92 15.72
CA SER A 118 -1.64 2.64 16.56
C SER A 118 -0.51 2.03 15.73
N LEU A 119 -0.82 0.97 14.97
CA LEU A 119 0.16 0.27 14.13
C LEU A 119 0.85 1.20 13.13
N VAL A 120 0.11 2.13 12.52
CA VAL A 120 0.69 3.17 11.65
C VAL A 120 1.75 4.01 12.37
N LYS A 121 1.54 4.33 13.65
CA LYS A 121 2.52 5.09 14.46
C LYS A 121 3.69 4.22 14.89
N ASP A 122 3.43 2.96 15.20
CA ASP A 122 4.44 1.98 15.62
C ASP A 122 5.43 1.73 14.47
N VAL A 123 4.92 1.48 13.25
CA VAL A 123 5.74 1.33 12.03
C VAL A 123 6.51 2.61 11.68
N ALA A 124 5.96 3.78 12.01
CA ALA A 124 6.63 5.06 11.85
C ALA A 124 7.65 5.38 12.97
N GLY A 125 7.92 4.46 13.90
CA GLY A 125 8.83 4.69 15.02
C GLY A 125 8.39 5.79 15.99
N HIS A 126 7.09 6.10 16.03
CA HIS A 126 6.50 7.23 16.75
C HIS A 126 7.09 8.61 16.38
N GLU A 127 7.47 8.79 15.11
CA GLU A 127 7.91 10.07 14.55
C GLU A 127 7.02 10.48 13.37
N CYS A 128 6.83 11.78 13.17
CA CYS A 128 6.15 12.30 12.00
C CYS A 128 6.96 11.94 10.74
N GLN A 129 6.37 11.20 9.81
CA GLN A 129 7.08 10.74 8.62
C GLN A 129 7.40 11.86 7.61
N ASP A 130 6.82 13.06 7.78
CA ASP A 130 7.08 14.21 6.90
C ASP A 130 8.11 15.19 7.47
N CYS A 131 8.25 15.31 8.80
CA CYS A 131 9.14 16.30 9.41
C CYS A 131 9.98 15.79 10.59
N GLY A 132 9.82 14.53 11.00
CA GLY A 132 10.52 13.93 12.14
C GLY A 132 10.04 14.39 13.53
N ALA A 133 9.01 15.24 13.61
CA ALA A 133 8.49 15.71 14.90
C ALA A 133 7.96 14.55 15.75
N LYS A 134 8.29 14.57 17.04
CA LYS A 134 7.77 13.63 18.06
C LYS A 134 6.56 14.22 18.76
N GLY A 135 5.73 13.36 19.36
CA GLY A 135 4.60 13.77 20.19
C GLY A 135 3.26 13.22 19.70
N TYR A 136 2.23 14.06 19.67
CA TYR A 136 0.92 13.66 19.18
C TYR A 136 0.95 13.45 17.66
N LEU A 137 0.70 12.21 17.24
CA LEU A 137 0.65 11.80 15.84
C LEU A 137 -0.73 11.27 15.47
N GLU A 138 -1.11 11.51 14.23
CA GLU A 138 -2.37 11.11 13.61
C GLU A 138 -2.09 10.22 12.40
N ALA A 139 -2.91 9.18 12.20
CA ALA A 139 -2.84 8.34 11.02
C ALA A 139 -3.59 9.02 9.87
N HIS A 140 -2.84 9.46 8.86
CA HIS A 140 -3.35 10.16 7.69
C HIS A 140 -3.56 9.23 6.51
N HIS A 141 -4.79 9.06 6.02
CA HIS A 141 -5.06 8.37 4.75
C HIS A 141 -4.55 9.21 3.56
N CYS A 142 -3.46 8.79 2.92
CA CYS A 142 -2.86 9.47 1.76
C CYS A 142 -3.63 9.21 0.46
N TYR A 143 -4.36 8.09 0.40
CA TYR A 143 -5.30 7.83 -0.67
C TYR A 143 -6.47 6.99 -0.17
N TYR A 144 -7.56 7.05 -0.92
CA TYR A 144 -8.68 6.14 -0.80
C TYR A 144 -8.64 5.28 -2.06
N THR A 145 -8.46 3.97 -1.90
CA THR A 145 -8.80 2.97 -2.93
C THR A 145 -10.25 3.14 -3.38
N THR A 146 -10.58 2.47 -4.49
CA THR A 146 -11.85 2.58 -5.20
C THR A 146 -13.05 2.84 -4.28
N ILE A 147 -13.50 4.10 -4.26
CA ILE A 147 -14.64 4.59 -3.45
C ILE A 147 -15.91 3.73 -3.70
N SER A 148 -15.99 3.07 -4.86
CA SER A 148 -17.06 2.17 -5.25
C SER A 148 -17.23 0.93 -4.35
N GLN A 149 -16.16 0.45 -3.70
CA GLN A 149 -16.22 -0.71 -2.79
C GLN A 149 -16.67 -0.32 -1.37
N GLY A 150 -16.51 0.96 -1.02
CA GLY A 150 -16.83 1.52 0.29
C GLY A 150 -16.06 0.86 1.43
N TYR A 151 -14.73 0.95 1.49
CA TYR A 151 -13.95 0.39 2.60
C TYR A 151 -14.21 1.11 3.94
N GLU A 152 -14.13 0.36 5.03
CA GLU A 152 -14.06 0.96 6.38
C GLU A 152 -12.70 1.63 6.60
N PRO A 153 -12.56 2.59 7.53
CA PRO A 153 -11.31 3.34 7.69
C PRO A 153 -10.05 2.48 7.93
N TRP A 154 -10.19 1.29 8.50
CA TRP A 154 -9.10 0.34 8.72
C TRP A 154 -8.92 -0.68 7.59
N GLU A 155 -9.78 -0.74 6.59
CA GLU A 155 -9.73 -1.71 5.48
C GLU A 155 -8.75 -1.27 4.36
N TYR A 156 -7.67 -0.58 4.73
CA TYR A 156 -6.64 -0.06 3.82
C TYR A 156 -5.25 -0.59 4.22
N PRO A 157 -4.33 -0.79 3.25
CA PRO A 157 -2.95 -1.20 3.52
C PRO A 157 -2.20 -0.12 4.30
N LEU A 158 -1.19 -0.49 5.10
CA LEU A 158 -0.40 0.44 5.93
C LEU A 158 0.25 1.56 5.11
N SER A 159 0.70 1.25 3.90
CA SER A 159 1.27 2.16 2.92
C SER A 159 0.26 3.17 2.36
N ALA A 160 -1.04 2.99 2.60
CA ALA A 160 -2.04 4.04 2.39
C ALA A 160 -2.03 5.12 3.48
N PHE A 161 -1.27 4.90 4.56
CA PHE A 161 -1.21 5.78 5.71
C PHE A 161 0.14 6.46 5.87
N ARG A 162 0.11 7.59 6.57
CA ARG A 162 1.29 8.18 7.20
C ARG A 162 1.02 8.58 8.63
N ALA A 163 2.00 8.39 9.52
CA ALA A 163 1.96 8.99 10.84
C ALA A 163 2.42 10.45 10.74
N LEU A 164 1.52 11.40 10.99
CA LEU A 164 1.80 12.83 10.84
C LEU A 164 1.53 13.60 12.15
N CYS A 165 2.37 14.60 12.44
CA CYS A 165 2.01 15.61 13.45
C CYS A 165 0.87 16.49 12.92
N SER A 166 0.16 17.19 13.82
CA SER A 166 -1.01 17.98 13.44
C SER A 166 -0.74 19.07 12.39
N ASP A 167 0.48 19.65 12.38
CA ASP A 167 0.85 20.63 11.35
C ASP A 167 0.99 19.98 9.97
N CYS A 168 1.78 18.90 9.86
CA CYS A 168 1.91 18.16 8.61
C CYS A 168 0.58 17.58 8.16
N HIS A 169 -0.24 17.04 9.07
CA HIS A 169 -1.56 16.49 8.78
C HIS A 169 -2.49 17.54 8.13
N ARG A 170 -2.42 18.80 8.58
CA ARG A 170 -3.19 19.91 8.01
C ARG A 170 -2.69 20.34 6.63
N THR A 171 -1.38 20.30 6.39
CA THR A 171 -0.79 20.80 5.13
C THR A 171 -0.68 19.73 4.04
N ARG A 172 -0.62 18.45 4.41
CA ARG A 172 -0.44 17.31 3.50
C ARG A 172 -1.47 17.22 2.35
N PRO A 173 -2.77 17.53 2.55
CA PRO A 173 -3.74 17.43 1.47
C PRO A 173 -3.47 18.36 0.27
N VAL A 174 -2.75 19.46 0.48
CA VAL A 174 -2.49 20.47 -0.57
C VAL A 174 -1.65 19.92 -1.73
N PRO A 175 -0.47 19.31 -1.52
CA PRO A 175 0.27 18.67 -2.62
C PRO A 175 -0.48 17.47 -3.21
N GLU A 176 -1.22 16.70 -2.40
CA GLU A 176 -1.93 15.50 -2.86
C GLU A 176 -3.04 15.83 -3.87
N ILE A 177 -3.86 16.85 -3.60
CA ILE A 177 -4.91 17.26 -4.55
C ILE A 177 -4.32 17.82 -5.84
N ARG A 178 -3.19 18.53 -5.75
CA ARG A 178 -2.49 19.07 -6.94
C ARG A 178 -1.92 17.94 -7.78
N MET A 179 -1.32 16.93 -7.17
CA MET A 179 -0.82 15.75 -7.88
C MET A 179 -1.98 14.99 -8.53
N ARG A 180 -3.08 14.73 -7.81
CA ARG A 180 -4.26 14.05 -8.36
C ARG A 180 -4.83 14.78 -9.58
N ALA A 181 -4.96 16.10 -9.48
CA ALA A 181 -5.43 16.93 -10.59
C ALA A 181 -4.45 16.94 -11.78
N PHE A 182 -3.14 16.86 -11.52
CA PHE A 182 -2.13 16.73 -12.56
C PHE A 182 -2.22 15.38 -13.28
N LEU A 183 -2.26 14.27 -12.53
CA LEU A 183 -2.33 12.92 -13.10
C LEU A 183 -3.59 12.72 -13.95
N ALA A 184 -4.72 13.33 -13.56
CA ALA A 184 -5.97 13.27 -14.31
C ALA A 184 -5.91 13.88 -15.73
N ARG A 185 -4.85 14.63 -16.06
CA ARG A 185 -4.65 15.25 -17.37
C ARG A 185 -3.83 14.39 -18.33
N LEU A 186 -3.21 13.31 -17.85
CA LEU A 186 -2.31 12.47 -18.61
C LEU A 186 -3.09 11.35 -19.31
N THR A 187 -2.66 10.96 -20.51
CA THR A 187 -3.11 9.71 -21.12
C THR A 187 -2.57 8.51 -20.32
N GLN A 188 -3.15 7.33 -20.53
CA GLN A 188 -2.65 6.09 -19.92
C GLN A 188 -1.16 5.85 -20.23
N SER A 189 -0.72 6.09 -21.47
CA SER A 189 0.68 5.93 -21.86
C SER A 189 1.61 6.97 -21.20
N GLN A 190 1.15 8.22 -21.06
CA GLN A 190 1.89 9.26 -20.36
C GLN A 190 2.01 8.97 -18.86
N LEU A 191 0.93 8.47 -18.23
CA LEU A 191 0.93 8.10 -16.82
C LEU A 191 1.91 6.95 -16.55
N ALA A 192 1.86 5.88 -17.36
CA ALA A 192 2.79 4.77 -17.24
C ALA A 192 4.24 5.20 -17.48
N GLY A 193 4.47 6.05 -18.50
CA GLY A 193 5.80 6.61 -18.77
C GLY A 193 6.33 7.48 -17.62
N LEU A 194 5.46 8.27 -16.98
CA LEU A 194 5.83 9.08 -15.81
C LEU A 194 6.22 8.21 -14.62
N ILE A 195 5.43 7.18 -14.30
CA ILE A 195 5.73 6.24 -13.20
C ILE A 195 7.08 5.58 -13.43
N ASN A 196 7.28 4.96 -14.60
CA ASN A 196 8.55 4.30 -14.94
C ASN A 196 9.75 5.27 -14.90
N GLY A 197 9.54 6.53 -15.34
CA GLY A 197 10.57 7.55 -15.30
C GLY A 197 10.95 7.97 -13.87
N LEU A 198 9.97 8.12 -12.99
CA LEU A 198 10.19 8.39 -11.57
C LEU A 198 10.87 7.21 -10.88
N ASP A 199 10.43 5.97 -11.12
CA ASP A 199 11.03 4.78 -10.54
C ASP A 199 12.50 4.65 -10.93
N ASN A 200 12.82 4.81 -12.21
CA ASN A 200 14.22 4.82 -12.67
C ASN A 200 15.03 5.94 -12.03
N GLY A 201 14.44 7.12 -11.83
CA GLY A 201 15.07 8.25 -11.17
C GLY A 201 15.41 7.95 -9.71
N PHE A 202 14.43 7.52 -8.92
CA PHE A 202 14.60 7.18 -7.52
C PHE A 202 15.48 5.95 -7.29
N ASN A 203 15.48 4.99 -8.22
CA ASN A 203 16.39 3.84 -8.17
C ASN A 203 17.85 4.23 -8.43
N ARG A 204 18.09 5.30 -9.20
CA ARG A 204 19.46 5.72 -9.58
C ARG A 204 20.05 6.78 -8.65
N PHE A 205 19.21 7.63 -8.07
CA PHE A 205 19.63 8.84 -7.37
C PHE A 205 18.95 8.95 -6.00
N GLU A 206 19.68 9.50 -5.02
CA GLU A 206 19.08 9.91 -3.75
C GLU A 206 17.87 10.82 -3.94
N ALA A 207 16.83 10.58 -3.16
CA ALA A 207 15.48 11.12 -3.42
C ALA A 207 15.47 12.65 -3.44
N ASP A 208 16.04 13.29 -2.42
CA ASP A 208 16.09 14.75 -2.32
C ASP A 208 16.87 15.39 -3.47
N THR A 209 17.99 14.78 -3.86
CA THR A 209 18.80 15.25 -4.99
C THR A 209 18.04 15.15 -6.30
N PHE A 210 17.32 14.04 -6.53
CA PHE A 210 16.50 13.87 -7.72
C PHE A 210 15.33 14.87 -7.78
N ILE A 211 14.65 15.10 -6.67
CA ILE A 211 13.59 16.12 -6.57
C ILE A 211 14.17 17.52 -6.88
N GLN A 212 15.32 17.88 -6.31
CA GLN A 212 15.96 19.17 -6.59
C GLN A 212 16.36 19.32 -8.05
N PHE A 213 16.83 18.24 -8.68
CA PHE A 213 17.08 18.21 -10.13
C PHE A 213 15.81 18.54 -10.91
N MET A 214 14.71 17.82 -10.64
CA MET A 214 13.44 18.04 -11.35
C MET A 214 12.90 19.47 -11.18
N GLN A 215 13.12 20.10 -10.02
CA GLN A 215 12.72 21.48 -9.77
C GLN A 215 13.54 22.51 -10.58
N LYS A 216 14.82 22.21 -10.87
CA LYS A 216 15.74 23.11 -11.60
C LYS A 216 15.80 22.83 -13.11
N ALA A 217 15.33 21.67 -13.56
CA ALA A 217 15.29 21.27 -14.95
C ALA A 217 14.37 22.19 -15.77
N THR A 218 14.95 23.19 -16.44
CA THR A 218 14.23 24.19 -17.24
C THR A 218 14.97 24.49 -18.54
N PHE A 219 14.32 25.17 -19.49
CA PHE A 219 14.97 25.60 -20.74
C PHE A 219 16.07 26.65 -20.55
N GLN A 220 16.19 27.24 -19.35
CA GLN A 220 17.22 28.25 -19.08
C GLN A 220 18.56 27.55 -18.83
N LYS A 221 19.59 27.96 -19.58
CA LYS A 221 20.92 27.34 -19.55
C LYS A 221 21.50 27.25 -18.13
N LYS A 222 21.54 28.37 -17.39
CA LYS A 222 22.15 28.39 -16.06
C LYS A 222 21.44 27.47 -15.05
N PRO A 223 20.10 27.52 -14.86
CA PRO A 223 19.39 26.55 -14.02
C PRO A 223 19.56 25.10 -14.47
N MET A 224 19.60 24.84 -15.78
CA MET A 224 19.83 23.49 -16.31
C MET A 224 21.24 22.98 -15.98
N ASP A 225 22.27 23.82 -16.15
CA ASP A 225 23.66 23.48 -15.80
C ASP A 225 23.77 23.16 -14.29
N GLU A 226 23.11 23.93 -13.43
CA GLU A 226 23.02 23.64 -11.98
C GLU A 226 22.29 22.31 -11.70
N ALA A 227 21.21 22.02 -12.42
CA ALA A 227 20.45 20.77 -12.26
C ALA A 227 21.33 19.56 -12.62
N LEU A 228 22.06 19.62 -13.73
CA LEU A 228 22.94 18.53 -14.17
C LEU A 228 24.07 18.24 -13.17
N LEU A 229 24.55 19.26 -12.45
CA LEU A 229 25.56 19.06 -11.40
C LEU A 229 25.02 18.29 -10.19
N LEU A 230 23.72 18.38 -9.89
CA LEU A 230 23.10 17.60 -8.82
C LEU A 230 23.14 16.11 -9.12
N LEU A 231 22.87 15.72 -10.37
CA LEU A 231 22.90 14.32 -10.77
C LEU A 231 24.33 13.74 -10.75
N LYS A 232 25.33 14.51 -11.22
CA LYS A 232 26.74 14.08 -11.26
C LYS A 232 27.32 13.75 -9.88
N LYS A 233 26.93 14.48 -8.84
CA LYS A 233 27.41 14.23 -7.46
C LYS A 233 26.96 12.88 -6.89
N ASN A 234 25.88 12.31 -7.41
CA ASN A 234 25.33 11.02 -6.97
C ASN A 234 25.82 9.84 -7.82
N THR A 235 26.42 10.08 -8.99
CA THR A 235 26.89 8.99 -9.86
C THR A 235 28.21 8.40 -9.39
N ASP A 236 29.04 9.17 -8.67
CA ASP A 236 30.37 8.77 -8.15
C ASP A 236 30.32 7.66 -7.08
N ILE A 237 29.14 7.22 -6.66
CA ILE A 237 28.93 6.12 -5.70
C ILE A 237 28.72 4.77 -6.42
N TYR A 238 28.41 4.80 -7.71
CA TYR A 238 27.98 3.62 -8.49
C TYR A 238 28.92 3.26 -9.66
N ASP A 239 30.04 3.97 -9.80
CA ASP A 239 31.18 3.63 -10.67
C ASP A 239 32.36 3.11 -9.81
#